data_AF-M9LIL7-F1
#
_entry.id   AF-M9LIL7-F1
#
_cell.length_a   1.000
_cell.length_b   1.000
_cell.length_c   1.000
_cell.angle_alpha   90.00
_cell.angle_beta   90.00
_cell.angle_gamma   90.00
#
_symmetry.space_group_name_H-M   'P 1'
#
loop_
_entity.id
_entity.type
_entity.pdbx_description
1 polymer ?
#
loop_
_entity_poly.entity_id
_entity_poly.type
_entity_poly.pdbx_seq_one_letter_code
_entity_poly.pdbx_strand_id
1 'polypeptide(L)' 'MRHIEAKFQDESKADACGRKLNALRAHAIQVVPQEDSYIVSADVNHAVLDQAYAVMRDYEGTLL' A
#
# COMPACT_ATOMS: atom_id res chain seq x y z
N MET A 1 -2.56 -11.37 11.06
CA MET A 1 -2.45 -10.38 9.96
C MET A 1 -2.22 -9.01 10.57
N ARG A 2 -1.56 -8.11 9.82
CA ARG A 2 -1.31 -6.72 10.22
C ARG A 2 -1.90 -5.81 9.15
N HIS A 3 -2.67 -4.82 9.58
CA HIS A 3 -3.13 -3.75 8.72
C HIS A 3 -1.97 -2.78 8.47
N ILE A 4 -1.79 -2.36 7.22
CA ILE A 4 -0.82 -1.35 6.82
C ILE A 4 -1.47 -0.32 5.93
N GLU A 5 -1.05 0.93 6.08
CA GLU A 5 -1.60 2.07 5.35
C GLU A 5 -0.47 3.01 4.91
N ALA A 6 -0.60 3.54 3.70
CA ALA A 6 0.31 4.54 3.19
C ALA A 6 -0.42 5.60 2.35
N LYS A 7 0.04 6.84 2.48
CA LYS A 7 -0.40 7.98 1.69
C LYS A 7 0.49 8.19 0.47
N PHE A 8 -0.13 8.42 -0.68
CA PHE A 8 0.50 8.68 -1.98
C PHE A 8 -0.03 9.99 -2.55
N GLN A 9 0.84 10.75 -3.22
CA GLN A 9 0.43 11.97 -3.93
C GLN A 9 -0.14 11.68 -5.33
N ASP A 10 0.37 10.63 -5.97
CA ASP A 10 0.03 10.28 -7.34
C ASP A 10 -0.83 9.01 -7.41
N GLU A 11 -1.94 9.06 -8.17
CA GLU A 11 -2.83 7.91 -8.41
C GLU A 11 -2.06 6.72 -9.00
N SER A 12 -1.23 6.98 -9.99
CA SER A 12 -0.47 5.94 -10.69
C SER A 12 0.48 5.17 -9.76
N LYS A 13 1.02 5.84 -8.73
CA LYS A 13 1.87 5.21 -7.70
C LYS A 13 1.05 4.41 -6.71
N ALA A 14 -0.11 4.94 -6.28
CA ALA A 14 -1.05 4.21 -5.43
C ALA A 14 -1.53 2.91 -6.09
N ASP A 15 -1.90 2.97 -7.37
CA ASP A 15 -2.30 1.81 -8.16
C ASP A 15 -1.17 0.79 -8.36
N ALA A 16 0.04 1.28 -8.66
CA ALA A 16 1.20 0.40 -8.80
C ALA A 16 1.54 -0.31 -7.48
N CYS A 17 1.48 0.42 -6.35
CA CYS A 17 1.63 -0.13 -5.02
C CYS A 17 0.58 -1.21 -4.74
N GLY A 18 -0.70 -0.93 -4.97
CA GLY A 18 -1.79 -1.90 -4.78
C GLY A 18 -1.59 -3.19 -5.58
N ARG A 19 -1.18 -3.09 -6.85
CA ARG A 19 -0.85 -4.26 -7.68
C ARG A 19 0.33 -5.08 -7.11
N LYS A 20 1.36 -4.40 -6.60
CA LYS A 20 2.54 -5.06 -6.02
C LYS A 20 2.23 -5.73 -4.67
N LEU A 21 1.39 -5.10 -3.84
CA LEU A 21 0.86 -5.70 -2.62
C LEU A 21 0.03 -6.96 -2.93
N ASN A 22 -0.77 -6.94 -3.99
CA ASN A 22 -1.52 -8.13 -4.42
C ASN A 22 -0.58 -9.30 -4.81
N ALA A 23 0.54 -9.00 -5.46
CA ALA A 23 1.56 -10.01 -5.77
C ALA A 23 2.22 -10.61 -4.52
N LEU A 24 2.28 -9.86 -3.41
CA LEU A 24 2.73 -10.32 -2.09
C LEU A 24 1.65 -11.09 -1.31
N ARG A 25 0.50 -11.41 -1.94
CA ARG A 25 -0.65 -12.02 -1.27
C ARG A 25 -1.19 -11.18 -0.12
N ALA A 26 -1.09 -9.85 -0.23
CA ALA A 26 -1.85 -8.97 0.65
C ALA A 26 -3.35 -9.14 0.40
N HIS A 27 -4.13 -8.94 1.44
CA HIS A 27 -5.58 -9.08 1.46
C HIS A 27 -6.23 -7.72 1.67
N ALA A 28 -7.54 -7.62 1.37
CA ALA A 28 -8.33 -6.42 1.60
C ALA A 28 -7.68 -5.12 1.08
N ILE A 29 -6.99 -5.20 -0.08
CA ILE A 29 -6.29 -4.05 -0.66
C ILE A 29 -7.32 -3.03 -1.12
N GLN A 30 -7.20 -1.80 -0.63
CA GLN A 30 -8.04 -0.68 -1.03
C GLN A 30 -7.16 0.49 -1.45
N VAL A 31 -7.59 1.18 -2.51
CA VAL A 31 -7.02 2.46 -2.93
C VAL A 31 -8.15 3.48 -2.84
N VAL A 32 -8.04 4.40 -1.89
CA VAL A 32 -9.08 5.39 -1.59
C VAL A 32 -8.56 6.77 -1.97
N PRO A 33 -9.20 7.47 -2.93
CA PRO A 33 -8.88 8.86 -3.21
C PRO A 33 -9.34 9.76 -2.06
N GLN A 34 -8.51 10.74 -1.72
CA GLN A 34 -8.80 11.87 -0.84
C GLN A 34 -8.62 13.19 -1.62
N GLU A 35 -8.96 14.33 -1.01
CA GLU A 35 -9.02 15.64 -1.68
C GLU A 35 -7.79 15.96 -2.55
N ASP A 36 -6.56 15.67 -2.07
CA ASP A 36 -5.30 15.91 -2.80
C ASP A 36 -4.33 14.71 -2.76
N SER A 37 -4.82 13.50 -2.48
CA SER A 37 -3.94 12.34 -2.30
C SER A 37 -4.69 11.02 -2.39
N TYR A 38 -3.96 9.92 -2.27
CA TYR A 38 -4.50 8.56 -2.29
C TYR A 38 -4.00 7.81 -1.07
N ILE A 39 -4.89 7.05 -0.41
CA ILE A 39 -4.52 6.12 0.64
C ILE A 39 -4.57 4.71 0.07
N VAL A 40 -3.47 3.97 0.21
CA VAL A 40 -3.47 2.52 -0.02
C VAL A 40 -3.45 1.84 1.33
N SER A 41 -4.46 1.02 1.59
CA SER A 41 -4.54 0.16 2.78
C SER A 41 -4.57 -1.30 2.37
N ALA A 42 -3.96 -2.16 3.19
CA ALA A 42 -3.93 -3.60 2.95
C ALA A 42 -3.71 -4.39 4.24
N ASP A 43 -4.24 -5.60 4.29
CA ASP A 43 -3.94 -6.58 5.34
C ASP A 43 -2.87 -7.55 4.86
N VAL A 44 -1.74 -7.59 5.58
CA VAL A 44 -0.60 -8.43 5.24
C VAL A 44 -0.31 -9.48 6.30
N ASN A 45 0.25 -10.60 5.87
CA ASN A 45 0.79 -11.59 6.78
C ASN A 45 2.12 -11.11 7.36
N HIS A 46 2.42 -11.48 8.60
CA HIS A 46 3.64 -11.04 9.28
C HIS A 46 4.92 -11.42 8.50
N ALA A 47 4.89 -12.56 7.80
CA ALA A 47 6.00 -13.04 6.97
C ALA A 47 6.35 -12.13 5.76
N VAL A 48 5.41 -11.29 5.30
CA VAL A 48 5.61 -10.38 4.17
C VAL A 48 5.51 -8.91 4.57
N LEU A 49 5.44 -8.61 5.88
CA LEU A 49 5.25 -7.26 6.40
C LEU A 49 6.38 -6.32 5.97
N ASP A 50 7.63 -6.75 6.14
CA ASP A 50 8.80 -5.93 5.78
C ASP A 50 8.87 -5.69 4.27
N GLN A 51 8.50 -6.69 3.46
CA GLN A 51 8.42 -6.55 2.01
C GLN A 51 7.29 -5.59 1.60
N ALA A 52 6.15 -5.63 2.29
CA ALA A 52 5.04 -4.74 2.02
C ALA A 52 5.39 -3.27 2.37
N TYR A 53 6.10 -3.05 3.48
CA TYR A 53 6.62 -1.72 3.82
C TYR A 53 7.67 -1.22 2.82
N ALA A 54 8.54 -2.11 2.32
CA ALA A 54 9.48 -1.77 1.27
C ALA A 54 8.75 -1.36 -0.02
N VAL A 55 7.72 -2.12 -0.43
CA VAL A 55 6.89 -1.77 -1.59
C VAL A 55 6.22 -0.41 -1.43
N MET A 56 5.62 -0.12 -0.27
CA MET A 56 4.99 1.19 -0.03
C MET A 56 6.01 2.33 -0.16
N ARG A 57 7.22 2.15 0.37
CA ARG A 57 8.31 3.13 0.26
C ARG A 57 8.87 3.29 -1.15
N ASP A 58 9.01 2.20 -1.91
CA ASP A 58 9.52 2.22 -3.29
C ASP A 58 8.61 3.03 -4.22
N TYR A 59 7.30 3.06 -3.92
CA TYR A 59 6.32 3.87 -4.62
C TYR A 59 6.09 5.25 -3.96
N GLU A 60 7.02 5.72 -3.14
CA GLU A 60 6.98 7.01 -2.44
C GLU A 60 5.78 7.17 -1.48
N GLY A 61 5.22 6.06 -1.00
CA GLY A 61 4.19 6.03 0.01
C GLY A 61 4.73 6.46 1.37
N THR A 62 4.00 7.36 2.03
CA THR A 62 4.26 7.76 3.42
C THR A 62 3.42 6.89 4.35
N LEU A 63 4.07 6.03 5.13
CA LEU A 63 3.41 5.15 6.10
C LEU A 63 2.67 5.96 7.18
N LEU A 64 1.46 5.51 7.54
CA LEU A 64 0.60 6.14 8.55
C LEU A 64 0.51 5.33 9.84
#